data_AF-A0A974CU08-F1
#
_entry.id   AF-A0A974CU08-F1
#
_cell.length_a   1.000
_cell.length_b   1.000
_cell.length_c   1.000
_cell.angle_alpha   90.00
_cell.angle_beta   90.00
_cell.angle_gamma   90.00
#
_symmetry.space_group_name_H-M   'P 1'
#
loop_
_entity.id
_entity.type
_entity.pdbx_description
1 polymer ?
#
loop_
_entity_poly.entity_id
_entity_poly.type
_entity_poly.pdbx_seq_one_letter_code
_entity_poly.pdbx_strand_id
1 'polypeptide(L)'
;LVFSWAFYRAFRISELVCENKQGIWGLQAGDVWESSEWLTIMIRDFKTEKEGRGLAITLFRAEGCRTCPVTCYSFYKAIRPKGKGGYLIHQNSTTLSCFQFISLFKRAVHGLGLSVKEYGSHSFRIVATTEAVRWGLGPEEVRRIGRWCENQAT
;
A
#
# COMPACT_ATOMS: atom_id res chain seq x y z
N LEU A 1 2.53 -1.58 -9.18
CA LEU A 1 2.98 -1.83 -7.79
C LEU A 1 2.05 -1.23 -6.73
N VAL A 2 1.97 0.11 -6.59
CA VAL A 2 1.32 0.74 -5.42
C VAL A 2 -0.17 0.37 -5.27
N PHE A 3 -0.93 0.27 -6.36
CA PHE A 3 -2.33 -0.22 -6.30
C PHE A 3 -2.45 -1.64 -5.74
N SER A 4 -1.51 -2.52 -6.07
CA SER A 4 -1.48 -3.89 -5.56
C SER A 4 -1.23 -3.88 -4.05
N TRP A 5 -0.17 -3.21 -3.59
CA TRP A 5 0.11 -3.14 -2.15
C TRP A 5 -1.04 -2.50 -1.38
N ALA A 6 -1.56 -1.37 -1.85
CA ALA A 6 -2.71 -0.69 -1.24
C ALA A 6 -3.93 -1.61 -1.08
N PHE A 7 -4.20 -2.47 -2.06
CA PHE A 7 -5.29 -3.44 -2.00
C PHE A 7 -4.99 -4.61 -1.03
N TYR A 8 -3.92 -5.39 -1.25
CA TYR A 8 -3.72 -6.67 -0.56
C TYR A 8 -3.54 -6.59 0.97
N ARG A 9 -3.19 -5.42 1.51
CA ARG A 9 -3.05 -5.20 2.95
C ARG A 9 -3.70 -3.89 3.43
N ALA A 10 -4.61 -3.34 2.63
CA ALA A 10 -5.36 -2.14 2.99
C ALA A 10 -4.43 -1.00 3.48
N PHE A 11 -3.27 -0.82 2.84
CA PHE A 11 -2.34 0.26 3.20
C PHE A 11 -3.02 1.62 3.03
N ARG A 12 -2.80 2.54 3.99
CA ARG A 12 -3.08 3.95 3.72
C ARG A 12 -2.02 4.43 2.75
N ILE A 13 -2.40 5.23 1.77
CA ILE A 13 -1.44 5.72 0.77
C ILE A 13 -0.30 6.51 1.44
N SER A 14 -0.62 7.30 2.47
CA SER A 14 0.37 8.04 3.26
C SER A 14 1.38 7.15 4.01
N GLU A 15 1.11 5.85 4.18
CA GLU A 15 2.08 4.89 4.76
C GLU A 15 3.11 4.43 3.72
N LEU A 16 2.77 4.49 2.42
CA LEU A 16 3.62 4.00 1.33
C LEU A 16 4.41 5.12 0.65
N VAL A 17 3.86 6.33 0.57
CA VAL A 17 4.41 7.42 -0.23
C VAL A 17 4.61 8.68 0.60
N CYS A 18 5.52 9.55 0.15
CA CYS A 18 5.79 10.83 0.81
C CYS A 18 4.58 11.77 0.69
N GLU A 19 4.30 12.56 1.73
CA GLU A 19 3.29 13.61 1.65
C GLU A 19 3.70 14.73 0.67
N ASN A 20 5.00 14.99 0.54
CA ASN A 20 5.58 16.04 -0.30
C ASN A 20 6.83 15.56 -1.07
N LYS A 21 7.11 16.17 -2.23
CA LYS A 21 8.22 15.79 -3.15
C LYS A 21 9.63 15.91 -2.53
N GLN A 22 9.76 16.66 -1.45
CA GLN A 22 11.01 16.97 -0.73
C GLN A 22 11.13 16.18 0.58
N GLY A 23 10.15 15.34 0.92
CA GLY A 23 10.13 14.62 2.18
C GLY A 23 11.20 13.53 2.26
N ILE A 24 11.90 13.49 3.40
CA ILE A 24 12.72 12.35 3.87
C ILE A 24 11.80 11.19 4.36
N TRP A 25 10.50 11.45 4.39
CA TRP A 25 9.44 10.64 5.00
C TRP A 25 8.77 9.69 4.01
N GLY A 26 8.51 8.45 4.40
CA GLY A 26 7.88 7.42 3.57
C GLY A 26 8.70 6.13 3.56
N LEU A 27 8.24 5.14 2.80
CA LEU A 27 8.91 3.84 2.72
C LEU A 27 10.34 3.99 2.20
N GLN A 28 11.35 3.41 2.87
CA GLN A 28 12.74 3.40 2.45
C GLN A 28 13.18 2.04 1.93
N ALA A 29 14.36 1.96 1.30
CA ALA A 29 14.88 0.70 0.78
C ALA A 29 15.15 -0.34 1.87
N GLY A 30 15.60 0.11 3.05
CA GLY A 30 15.81 -0.77 4.21
C GLY A 30 14.53 -1.23 4.90
N ASP A 31 13.36 -0.70 4.49
CA ASP A 31 12.06 -1.07 5.08
C ASP A 31 11.37 -2.21 4.33
N VAL A 32 12.01 -2.74 3.29
CA VAL A 32 11.44 -3.79 2.45
C VAL A 32 12.33 -5.02 2.49
N TRP A 33 11.79 -6.10 3.04
CA TRP A 33 12.41 -7.43 3.00
C TRP A 33 11.60 -8.34 2.11
N GLU A 34 12.26 -9.18 1.31
CA GLU A 34 11.60 -10.02 0.33
C GLU A 34 12.09 -11.48 0.41
N SER A 35 11.23 -12.35 -0.08
CA SER A 35 11.46 -13.75 -0.40
C SER A 35 10.80 -14.07 -1.75
N SER A 36 10.95 -15.30 -2.25
CA SER A 36 10.19 -15.76 -3.41
C SER A 36 8.68 -15.75 -3.12
N GLU A 37 8.26 -16.02 -1.87
CA GLU A 37 6.85 -16.22 -1.51
C GLU A 37 6.19 -15.02 -0.83
N TRP A 38 6.99 -14.09 -0.31
CA TRP A 38 6.46 -13.00 0.50
C TRP A 38 7.32 -11.75 0.45
N LEU A 39 6.75 -10.68 0.97
CA LEU A 39 7.32 -9.35 1.05
C LEU A 39 6.88 -8.75 2.39
N THR A 40 7.82 -8.26 3.20
CA THR A 40 7.52 -7.54 4.44
C THR A 40 7.88 -6.08 4.27
N ILE A 41 6.95 -5.21 4.62
CA ILE A 41 7.08 -3.75 4.56
C ILE A 41 7.03 -3.22 6.00
N MET A 42 8.07 -2.51 6.42
CA MET A 42 8.08 -1.77 7.68
C MET A 42 7.48 -0.39 7.50
N ILE A 43 6.39 -0.10 8.23
CA ILE A 43 5.86 1.25 8.37
C ILE A 43 6.46 1.84 9.64
N ARG A 44 7.37 2.81 9.52
CA ARG A 44 8.03 3.41 10.69
C ARG A 44 7.16 4.40 11.47
N ASP A 45 6.14 4.96 10.83
CA ASP A 45 5.33 6.02 11.42
C ASP A 45 3.87 5.81 11.03
N PHE A 46 3.07 5.32 11.98
CA PHE A 46 1.62 5.23 11.80
C PHE A 46 0.96 6.24 12.75
N LYS A 47 0.00 7.01 12.23
CA LYS A 47 -0.70 8.13 12.91
C LYS A 47 -1.32 7.81 14.30
N THR A 48 -1.24 6.57 14.76
CA THR A 48 -1.77 6.10 16.05
C THR A 48 -0.71 5.45 16.95
N GLU A 49 0.59 5.50 16.63
CA GLU A 49 1.64 4.97 17.51
C GLU A 49 2.16 6.03 18.48
N LYS A 50 2.16 5.70 19.77
CA LYS A 50 2.78 6.53 20.82
C LYS A 50 4.20 6.05 21.19
N GLU A 51 4.68 4.93 20.63
CA GLU A 51 5.87 4.21 21.09
C GLU A 51 6.97 3.99 20.03
N GLY A 52 6.75 4.36 18.77
CA GLY A 52 7.80 4.39 17.73
C GLY A 52 8.44 3.04 17.37
N ARG A 53 7.73 1.91 17.54
CA ARG A 53 8.24 0.57 17.19
C ARG A 53 8.04 0.23 15.72
N GLY A 54 7.16 0.95 15.03
CA GLY A 54 6.81 0.67 13.64
C GLY A 54 5.97 -0.60 13.48
N LEU A 55 5.34 -0.76 12.32
CA LEU A 55 4.48 -1.89 12.00
C LEU A 55 5.02 -2.66 10.79
N ALA A 56 5.41 -3.92 11.00
CA ALA A 56 5.77 -4.84 9.94
C ALA A 56 4.53 -5.48 9.32
N ILE A 57 4.36 -5.33 8.01
CA ILE A 57 3.23 -5.91 7.27
C ILE A 57 3.75 -6.85 6.20
N THR A 58 3.40 -8.14 6.32
CA THR A 58 3.77 -9.16 5.34
C THR A 58 2.69 -9.36 4.29
N LEU A 59 3.04 -9.16 3.02
CA LEU A 59 2.29 -9.48 1.81
C LEU A 59 2.73 -10.86 1.31
N PHE A 60 1.79 -11.76 1.07
CA PHE A 60 2.06 -13.08 0.49
C PHE A 60 1.85 -13.06 -1.02
N ARG A 61 2.55 -13.96 -1.73
CA ARG A 61 2.34 -14.23 -3.15
C ARG A 61 0.88 -14.66 -3.37
N ALA A 62 0.27 -14.08 -4.40
CA ALA A 62 -1.06 -14.45 -4.87
C ALA A 62 -0.89 -15.09 -6.26
N GLU A 63 -0.77 -16.40 -6.30
CA GLU A 63 -0.51 -17.15 -7.54
C GLU A 63 -1.60 -16.91 -8.59
N GLY A 64 -1.20 -16.86 -9.87
CA GLY A 64 -2.12 -16.61 -10.99
C GLY A 64 -2.69 -15.17 -11.07
N CYS A 65 -2.51 -14.32 -10.05
CA CYS A 65 -3.02 -12.95 -10.06
C CYS A 65 -2.04 -11.98 -10.72
N ARG A 66 -2.48 -11.26 -11.77
CA ARG A 66 -1.71 -10.16 -12.39
C ARG A 66 -1.37 -9.03 -11.41
N THR A 67 -2.16 -8.89 -10.36
CA THR A 67 -1.99 -7.91 -9.29
C THR A 67 -1.21 -8.45 -8.10
N CYS A 68 -0.61 -9.66 -8.18
CA CYS A 68 0.17 -10.25 -7.10
C CYS A 68 1.20 -9.26 -6.52
N PRO A 69 1.21 -9.02 -5.20
CA PRO A 69 2.05 -7.99 -4.59
C PRO A 69 3.54 -8.31 -4.68
N VAL A 70 3.92 -9.58 -4.56
CA VAL A 70 5.31 -10.04 -4.71
C VAL A 70 5.80 -9.90 -6.15
N THR A 71 5.06 -10.46 -7.13
CA THR A 71 5.40 -10.33 -8.56
C THR A 71 5.45 -8.87 -9.02
N CYS A 72 4.47 -8.05 -8.63
CA CYS A 72 4.48 -6.61 -8.96
C CYS A 72 5.72 -5.92 -8.40
N TYR A 73 6.15 -6.31 -7.20
CA TYR A 73 7.35 -5.76 -6.57
C TYR A 73 8.60 -6.18 -7.30
N SER A 74 8.76 -7.46 -7.66
CA SER A 74 9.90 -7.95 -8.44
C SER A 74 10.04 -7.22 -9.78
N PHE A 75 8.93 -7.02 -10.51
CA PHE A 75 8.95 -6.26 -11.77
C PHE A 75 9.34 -4.80 -11.55
N TYR A 76 8.77 -4.15 -10.53
CA TYR A 76 9.15 -2.79 -10.19
C TYR A 76 10.62 -2.69 -9.82
N LYS A 77 11.13 -3.59 -8.98
CA LYS A 77 12.53 -3.64 -8.55
C LYS A 77 13.48 -3.79 -9.73
N ALA A 78 13.13 -4.60 -10.73
CA ALA A 78 13.94 -4.82 -11.93
C ALA A 78 14.10 -3.56 -12.80
N ILE A 79 13.08 -2.68 -12.84
CA ILE A 79 13.08 -1.46 -13.65
C ILE A 79 13.32 -0.18 -12.84
N ARG A 80 13.40 -0.29 -11.51
CA ARG A 80 13.50 0.86 -10.61
C ARG A 80 14.85 1.55 -10.81
N PRO A 81 14.89 2.85 -11.16
CA PRO A 81 16.15 3.58 -11.29
C PRO A 81 16.81 3.78 -9.92
N LYS A 82 18.11 4.13 -9.92
CA LYS A 82 18.78 4.62 -8.72
C LYS A 82 18.29 6.05 -8.45
N GLY A 83 17.72 6.28 -7.28
CA GLY A 83 17.19 7.58 -6.88
C GLY A 83 17.38 7.81 -5.38
N LYS A 84 17.48 9.08 -4.98
CA LYS A 84 17.51 9.51 -3.57
C LYS A 84 16.07 9.72 -3.08
N GLY A 85 15.84 9.56 -1.78
CA GLY A 85 14.52 9.76 -1.15
C GLY A 85 13.73 8.47 -0.97
N GLY A 86 12.40 8.57 -1.11
CA GLY A 86 11.48 7.45 -0.89
C GLY A 86 11.73 6.26 -1.84
N TYR A 87 11.26 5.09 -1.43
CA TYR A 87 11.46 3.85 -2.17
C TYR A 87 10.63 3.78 -3.44
N LEU A 88 9.39 4.29 -3.39
CA LEU A 88 8.49 4.39 -4.52
C LEU A 88 8.82 5.67 -5.32
N ILE A 89 9.42 5.49 -6.50
CA ILE A 89 9.88 6.55 -7.39
C ILE A 89 9.33 6.34 -8.80
N HIS A 90 9.25 7.43 -9.55
CA HIS A 90 8.95 7.44 -10.97
C HIS A 90 10.18 7.06 -11.80
N GLN A 91 9.98 6.77 -13.08
CA GLN A 91 11.08 6.49 -14.03
C GLN A 91 12.08 7.64 -14.15
N ASN A 92 11.65 8.89 -13.94
CA ASN A 92 12.52 10.06 -13.90
C ASN A 92 13.25 10.26 -12.54
N SER A 93 13.25 9.23 -11.68
CA SER A 93 13.88 9.20 -10.36
C SER A 93 13.30 10.18 -9.33
N THR A 94 12.16 10.83 -9.61
CA THR A 94 11.46 11.64 -8.60
C THR A 94 10.60 10.76 -7.71
N THR A 95 10.47 11.14 -6.43
CA THR A 95 9.65 10.40 -5.48
C THR A 95 8.17 10.50 -5.80
N LEU A 96 7.44 9.39 -5.65
CA LEU A 96 5.99 9.38 -5.75
C LEU A 96 5.38 10.07 -4.53
N SER A 97 4.55 11.09 -4.75
CA SER A 97 3.79 11.74 -3.68
C SER A 97 2.35 11.24 -3.57
N CYS A 98 1.71 11.48 -2.41
CA CYS A 98 0.28 11.22 -2.20
C CYS A 98 -0.58 11.88 -3.30
N PHE A 99 -0.30 13.13 -3.64
CA PHE A 99 -1.03 13.86 -4.68
C PHE A 99 -0.90 13.22 -6.06
N GLN A 100 0.32 12.78 -6.42
CA GLN A 100 0.56 12.11 -7.69
C GLN A 100 -0.14 10.74 -7.75
N PHE A 101 -0.09 9.99 -6.65
CA PHE A 101 -0.82 8.73 -6.56
C PHE A 101 -2.32 8.94 -6.74
N ILE A 102 -2.91 9.91 -6.04
CA ILE A 102 -4.35 10.21 -6.15
C ILE A 102 -4.70 10.64 -7.58
N SER A 103 -3.88 11.49 -8.20
CA SER A 103 -4.08 11.91 -9.60
C SER A 103 -4.06 10.70 -10.55
N LEU A 104 -3.08 9.80 -10.41
CA LEU A 104 -3.00 8.57 -11.19
C LEU A 104 -4.22 7.66 -10.97
N PHE A 105 -4.65 7.50 -9.73
CA PHE A 105 -5.83 6.71 -9.37
C PHE A 105 -7.10 7.27 -10.01
N LYS A 106 -7.33 8.57 -9.89
CA LYS A 106 -8.48 9.26 -10.50
C LYS A 106 -8.49 9.11 -12.02
N ARG A 107 -7.33 9.19 -12.66
CA ARG A 107 -7.19 8.94 -14.12
C ARG A 107 -7.56 7.50 -14.49
N ALA A 108 -7.13 6.52 -13.69
CA ALA A 108 -7.47 5.12 -13.92
C ALA A 108 -8.98 4.87 -13.76
N VAL A 109 -9.60 5.41 -12.69
CA VAL A 109 -11.05 5.33 -12.44
C VAL A 109 -11.84 5.96 -13.59
N HIS A 110 -11.45 7.17 -14.01
CA HIS A 110 -12.07 7.83 -15.15
C HIS A 110 -11.92 7.03 -16.46
N GLY A 111 -10.75 6.44 -16.70
CA GLY A 111 -10.50 5.59 -17.86
C GLY A 111 -11.37 4.32 -17.91
N LEU A 112 -11.89 3.89 -16.75
CA LEU A 112 -12.85 2.80 -16.63
C LEU A 112 -14.32 3.26 -16.74
N GLY A 113 -14.56 4.56 -17.00
CA GLY A 113 -15.91 5.12 -17.07
C GLY A 113 -16.60 5.32 -15.72
N LEU A 114 -15.85 5.23 -14.61
CA LEU A 114 -16.38 5.36 -13.26
C LEU A 114 -16.34 6.81 -12.76
N SER A 115 -17.27 7.17 -11.87
CA SER A 115 -17.35 8.51 -11.30
C SER A 115 -16.22 8.77 -10.31
N VAL A 116 -15.26 9.61 -10.69
CA VAL A 116 -14.11 9.99 -9.85
C VAL A 116 -14.51 10.57 -8.48
N LYS A 117 -15.72 11.12 -8.34
CA LYS A 117 -16.22 11.68 -7.07
C LYS A 117 -16.48 10.60 -6.01
N GLU A 118 -16.73 9.36 -6.44
CA GLU A 118 -17.08 8.23 -5.57
C GLU A 118 -15.84 7.44 -5.10
N TYR A 119 -14.68 7.69 -5.71
CA TYR A 119 -13.46 6.94 -5.45
C TYR A 119 -12.36 7.83 -4.86
N GLY A 120 -11.85 7.43 -3.70
CA GLY A 120 -10.74 8.07 -3.02
C GLY A 120 -9.65 7.07 -2.64
N SER A 121 -8.56 7.55 -2.03
CA SER A 121 -7.49 6.68 -1.52
C SER A 121 -8.00 5.68 -0.47
N HIS A 122 -9.06 6.02 0.27
CA HIS A 122 -9.71 5.13 1.24
C HIS A 122 -10.48 3.98 0.58
N SER A 123 -10.85 4.09 -0.70
CA SER A 123 -11.57 3.04 -1.44
C SER A 123 -10.79 1.73 -1.47
N PHE A 124 -9.46 1.78 -1.51
CA PHE A 124 -8.62 0.56 -1.44
C PHE A 124 -8.85 -0.22 -0.14
N ARG A 125 -9.00 0.46 1.00
CA ARG A 125 -9.25 -0.20 2.28
C ARG A 125 -10.63 -0.81 2.35
N ILE A 126 -11.64 -0.06 1.89
CA ILE A 126 -13.02 -0.56 1.82
C ILE A 126 -13.06 -1.82 0.97
N VAL A 127 -12.55 -1.74 -0.26
CA VAL A 127 -12.59 -2.85 -1.22
C VAL A 127 -11.79 -4.04 -0.73
N ALA A 128 -10.61 -3.85 -0.12
CA ALA A 128 -9.83 -4.94 0.47
C ALA A 128 -10.60 -5.70 1.57
N THR A 129 -11.26 -4.98 2.47
CA THR A 129 -12.09 -5.56 3.53
C THR A 129 -13.31 -6.28 2.95
N THR A 130 -14.01 -5.67 1.99
CA THR A 130 -15.17 -6.28 1.33
C THR A 130 -14.79 -7.57 0.59
N GLU A 131 -13.66 -7.58 -0.12
CA GLU A 131 -13.20 -8.77 -0.83
C GLU A 131 -12.74 -9.87 0.14
N ALA A 132 -12.11 -9.51 1.26
CA ALA A 132 -11.79 -10.48 2.31
C ALA A 132 -13.05 -11.17 2.86
N VAL A 133 -14.14 -10.43 3.10
CA VAL A 133 -15.44 -11.01 3.48
C VAL A 133 -15.98 -11.91 2.38
N ARG A 134 -15.91 -11.49 1.11
CA ARG A 134 -16.36 -12.30 -0.03
C ARG A 134 -15.58 -13.59 -0.21
N TRP A 135 -14.30 -13.61 0.13
CA TRP A 135 -13.47 -14.81 0.15
C TRP A 135 -13.70 -15.69 1.40
N GLY A 136 -14.65 -15.32 2.26
CA GLY A 136 -15.04 -16.12 3.42
C GLY A 136 -14.11 -16.00 4.61
N LEU A 137 -13.27 -14.95 4.68
CA LEU A 137 -12.41 -14.72 5.85
C LEU A 137 -13.26 -14.39 7.08
N GLY A 138 -12.80 -14.86 8.24
CA GLY A 138 -13.48 -14.60 9.51
C GLY A 138 -13.43 -13.13 9.92
N PRO A 139 -14.37 -12.65 10.77
CA PRO A 139 -14.40 -11.26 11.25
C PRO A 139 -13.07 -10.77 11.85
N GLU A 140 -12.38 -11.64 12.57
CA GLU A 140 -11.07 -11.36 13.17
C GLU A 140 -9.98 -11.12 12.12
N GLU A 141 -9.96 -11.90 11.05
CA GLU A 141 -8.98 -11.77 9.96
C GLU A 141 -9.28 -10.53 9.12
N VAL A 142 -10.56 -10.26 8.86
CA VAL A 142 -11.02 -9.04 8.19
C VAL A 142 -10.63 -7.81 9.01
N ARG A 143 -10.79 -7.84 10.34
CA ARG A 143 -10.36 -6.76 11.25
C ARG A 143 -8.85 -6.58 11.21
N ARG A 144 -8.09 -7.67 11.17
CA ARG A 144 -6.62 -7.67 11.05
C ARG A 144 -6.16 -7.05 9.73
N ILE A 145 -6.78 -7.42 8.60
CA ILE A 145 -6.51 -6.81 7.28
C ILE A 145 -6.87 -5.32 7.30
N GLY A 146 -8.04 -4.99 7.85
CA GLY A 146 -8.51 -3.61 7.98
C GLY A 146 -7.68 -2.77 8.94
N ARG A 147 -6.87 -3.40 9.81
CA ARG A 147 -6.11 -2.76 10.90
C ARG A 147 -7.00 -1.84 11.74
N TRP A 148 -8.15 -2.36 12.15
CA TRP A 148 -9.04 -1.71 13.10
C TRP A 148 -8.66 -2.17 14.50
N CYS A 149 -8.22 -1.25 15.37
CA CYS A 149 -8.02 -1.57 16.77
C CYS A 149 -9.37 -1.90 17.40
N GLU A 150 -9.41 -2.94 18.24
CA GLU A 150 -10.53 -3.13 19.15
C GLU A 150 -10.50 -1.97 20.15
N ASN A 151 -11.54 -1.13 20.15
CA ASN A 151 -12.01 -0.64 21.43
C ASN A 151 -12.74 -1.82 22.05
N GLN A 152 -12.04 -2.66 22.82
CA GLN A 152 -12.75 -3.49 23.79
C GLN A 152 -13.40 -2.53 24.78
N ALA A 153 -14.73 -2.61 24.84
CA ALA A 153 -15.54 -1.84 25.75
C ALA A 153 -15.09 -2.08 27.20
N THR A 154 -15.03 -1.00 27.96
CA THR A 154 -15.46 -0.96 29.36
C THR A 154 -16.41 0.21 29.50
#